data_AF-A0A543FBU5-F1
#
_entry.id   AF-A0A543FBU5-F1
#
_cell.length_a   1.000
_cell.length_b   1.000
_cell.length_c   1.000
_cell.angle_alpha   90.00
_cell.angle_beta   90.00
_cell.angle_gamma   90.00
#
_symmetry.space_group_name_H-M   'P 1'
#
loop_
_entity.id
_entity.type
_entity.pdbx_description
1 polymer ?
#
loop_
_entity_poly.entity_id
_entity_poly.type
_entity_poly.pdbx_seq_one_letter_code
_entity_poly.pdbx_strand_id
1 'polypeptide(L)'
;MGLAIDDLPADTAAVLRRRARAAELPVAAYLRAELVARVGARAPEDAVVEFLESEGRDTAPEIDADASALVTVYDLPAETLTVLGRRARAAGYPLGDYARRELIASARRSTVEDAMLEFGQVADHGLDMAAVAAAVRYARGE
;
A
#
# COMPACT_ATOMS: atom_id res chain seq x y z
N MET A 1 -13.85 -10.44 11.56
CA MET A 1 -13.00 -9.25 11.37
C MET A 1 -12.48 -9.33 9.96
N GLY A 2 -12.34 -8.18 9.29
CA GLY A 2 -11.98 -8.12 7.88
C GLY A 2 -10.67 -7.37 7.68
N LEU A 3 -10.36 -7.04 6.44
CA LEU A 3 -9.29 -6.09 6.13
C LEU A 3 -9.82 -4.64 6.18
N ALA A 4 -10.49 -4.20 7.25
CA ALA A 4 -10.89 -2.79 7.34
C ALA A 4 -9.71 -1.92 7.83
N ILE A 5 -9.77 -0.62 7.58
CA ILE A 5 -8.75 0.31 8.09
C ILE A 5 -8.65 0.28 9.63
N ASP A 6 -9.75 0.00 10.32
CA ASP A 6 -9.81 -0.11 11.78
C ASP A 6 -9.18 -1.41 12.30
N ASP A 7 -8.99 -2.41 11.44
CA ASP A 7 -8.29 -3.64 11.79
C ASP A 7 -6.76 -3.48 11.69
N LEU A 8 -6.24 -2.36 11.15
CA LEU A 8 -4.81 -2.06 11.07
C LEU A 8 -4.27 -1.49 12.39
N PRO A 9 -2.96 -1.63 12.69
CA PRO A 9 -2.34 -0.94 13.82
C PRO A 9 -2.66 0.57 13.80
N ALA A 10 -2.95 1.16 14.96
CA ALA A 10 -3.46 2.53 15.07
C ALA A 10 -2.61 3.56 14.30
N ASP A 11 -1.28 3.49 14.42
CA ASP A 11 -0.36 4.39 13.73
C ASP A 11 -0.40 4.19 12.20
N THR A 12 -0.55 2.96 11.74
CA THR A 12 -0.73 2.64 10.31
C THR A 12 -2.03 3.25 9.79
N ALA A 13 -3.13 3.05 10.53
CA ALA A 13 -4.42 3.60 10.17
C ALA A 13 -4.42 5.14 10.16
N ALA A 14 -3.72 5.78 11.10
CA ALA A 14 -3.59 7.23 11.17
C ALA A 14 -2.86 7.81 9.93
N VAL A 15 -1.73 7.21 9.53
CA VAL A 15 -0.99 7.62 8.33
C VAL A 15 -1.84 7.47 7.07
N LEU A 16 -2.48 6.32 6.89
CA LEU A 16 -3.29 6.06 5.70
C LEU A 16 -4.53 6.98 5.62
N ARG A 17 -5.17 7.30 6.76
CA ARG A 17 -6.24 8.31 6.82
C ARG A 17 -5.75 9.71 6.47
N ARG A 18 -4.57 10.09 6.97
CA ARG A 18 -3.95 11.39 6.68
C ARG A 18 -3.68 11.53 5.18
N ARG A 19 -3.09 10.50 4.56
CA ARG A 19 -2.83 10.48 3.11
C ARG A 19 -4.11 10.46 2.28
N ALA A 20 -5.11 9.66 2.66
CA ALA A 20 -6.41 9.65 2.00
C ALA A 20 -7.06 11.06 2.02
N ARG A 21 -7.01 11.74 3.17
CA ARG A 21 -7.51 13.12 3.30
C ARG A 21 -6.72 14.09 2.43
N ALA A 22 -5.39 13.99 2.40
CA ALA A 22 -4.55 14.84 1.56
C ALA A 22 -4.80 14.63 0.06
N ALA A 23 -5.13 13.41 -0.35
CA ALA A 23 -5.53 13.07 -1.71
C ALA A 23 -7.00 13.39 -2.01
N GLU A 24 -7.76 13.93 -1.04
CA GLU A 24 -9.20 14.19 -1.14
C GLU A 24 -10.04 12.95 -1.52
N LEU A 25 -9.57 11.76 -1.15
CA LEU A 25 -10.21 10.49 -1.44
C LEU A 25 -10.89 9.89 -0.21
N PRO A 26 -12.04 9.23 -0.36
CA PRO A 26 -12.55 8.31 0.65
C PRO A 26 -11.49 7.26 0.98
N VAL A 27 -11.35 6.91 2.26
CA VAL A 27 -10.30 5.98 2.74
C VAL A 27 -10.28 4.68 1.94
N ALA A 28 -11.42 4.04 1.70
CA ALA A 28 -11.48 2.80 0.94
C ALA A 28 -10.98 2.97 -0.51
N ALA A 29 -11.30 4.09 -1.16
CA ALA A 29 -10.84 4.41 -2.51
C ALA A 29 -9.32 4.67 -2.55
N TYR A 30 -8.79 5.35 -1.52
CA TYR A 30 -7.35 5.55 -1.38
C TYR A 30 -6.62 4.22 -1.16
N LEU A 31 -7.11 3.36 -0.26
CA LEU A 31 -6.50 2.04 -0.03
C LEU A 31 -6.56 1.13 -1.27
N ARG A 32 -7.65 1.19 -2.04
CA ARG A 32 -7.74 0.55 -3.35
C ARG A 32 -6.62 1.05 -4.28
N ALA A 33 -6.47 2.37 -4.43
CA ALA A 33 -5.46 2.96 -5.29
C ALA A 33 -4.04 2.55 -4.86
N GLU A 34 -3.76 2.55 -3.56
CA GLU A 34 -2.49 2.08 -3.00
C GLU A 34 -2.21 0.61 -3.35
N LEU A 35 -3.17 -0.29 -3.14
CA LEU A 35 -3.01 -1.72 -3.46
C LEU A 35 -2.83 -1.95 -4.97
N VAL A 36 -3.52 -1.18 -5.82
CA VAL A 36 -3.34 -1.22 -7.28
C VAL A 36 -1.96 -0.69 -7.68
N ALA A 37 -1.49 0.41 -7.09
CA ALA A 37 -0.15 0.93 -7.35
C ALA A 37 0.93 -0.09 -6.98
N ARG A 38 0.71 -0.87 -5.90
CA ARG A 38 1.65 -1.91 -5.47
C ARG A 38 1.83 -3.05 -6.44
N VAL A 39 0.78 -3.48 -7.13
CA VAL A 39 0.92 -4.52 -8.15
C VAL A 39 1.65 -4.01 -9.39
N GLY A 40 1.60 -2.70 -9.67
CA GLY A 40 2.34 -2.09 -10.76
C GLY A 40 3.85 -1.98 -10.53
N ALA A 41 4.30 -1.99 -9.28
CA ALA A 41 5.73 -1.97 -8.93
C ALA A 41 6.29 -3.39 -8.80
N ARG A 42 7.54 -3.59 -9.24
CA ARG A 42 8.27 -4.85 -9.03
C ARG A 42 8.49 -5.07 -7.54
N ALA A 43 8.19 -6.27 -7.07
CA ALA A 43 8.40 -6.72 -5.69
C ALA A 43 9.36 -7.91 -5.65
N PRO A 44 10.06 -8.15 -4.53
CA PRO A 44 10.94 -9.32 -4.37
C PRO A 44 10.23 -10.65 -4.63
N GLU A 45 8.95 -10.75 -4.27
CA GLU A 45 8.11 -11.93 -4.45
C GLU A 45 7.95 -12.31 -5.93
N ASP A 46 8.05 -11.36 -6.85
CA ASP A 46 7.85 -11.63 -8.28
C ASP A 46 8.89 -12.60 -8.85
N ALA A 47 10.14 -12.56 -8.37
CA ALA A 47 11.17 -13.52 -8.79
C ALA A 47 10.85 -14.94 -8.31
N VAL A 48 10.23 -15.06 -7.13
CA VAL A 48 9.80 -16.35 -6.59
C VAL A 48 8.57 -16.85 -7.35
N VAL A 49 7.63 -15.97 -7.69
CA VAL A 49 6.48 -16.30 -8.56
C VAL A 49 6.97 -16.84 -9.90
N GLU A 50 7.86 -16.12 -10.59
CA GLU A 50 8.44 -16.56 -11.87
C GLU A 50 9.12 -17.93 -11.77
N PHE A 51 9.87 -18.15 -10.68
CA PHE A 51 10.49 -19.44 -10.42
C PHE A 51 9.45 -20.56 -10.25
N LEU A 52 8.43 -20.35 -9.41
CA LEU A 52 7.37 -21.34 -9.17
C LEU A 52 6.59 -21.66 -10.45
N GLU A 53 6.28 -20.66 -11.26
CA GLU A 53 5.61 -20.83 -12.55
C GLU A 53 6.47 -21.63 -13.53
N SER A 54 7.78 -21.36 -13.58
CA SER A 54 8.72 -22.09 -14.46
C SER A 54 8.84 -23.58 -14.10
N GLU A 55 8.67 -23.92 -12.82
CA GLU A 55 8.69 -25.29 -12.30
C GLU A 55 7.29 -25.96 -12.37
N GLY A 56 6.29 -25.29 -12.98
CA GLY A 56 4.92 -25.80 -13.08
C GLY A 56 4.23 -25.99 -11.73
N ARG A 57 4.64 -25.22 -10.71
CA ARG A 57 4.10 -25.31 -9.35
C ARG A 57 2.82 -24.49 -9.24
N ASP A 58 1.95 -24.91 -8.32
CA ASP A 58 0.74 -24.17 -8.01
C ASP A 58 1.06 -22.83 -7.33
N THR A 59 0.56 -21.75 -7.92
CA THR A 59 0.68 -20.37 -7.44
C THR A 59 -0.63 -19.82 -6.86
N ALA A 60 -1.65 -20.66 -6.69
CA ALA A 60 -2.91 -20.25 -6.08
C ALA A 60 -2.68 -19.79 -4.63
N PRO A 61 -3.18 -18.62 -4.22
CA PRO A 61 -3.10 -18.17 -2.84
C PRO A 61 -3.99 -19.00 -1.93
N GLU A 62 -3.59 -19.08 -0.66
CA GLU A 62 -4.53 -19.40 0.41
C GLU A 62 -5.48 -18.22 0.64
N ILE A 63 -6.78 -18.50 0.71
CA ILE A 63 -7.83 -17.49 0.91
C ILE A 63 -8.29 -17.55 2.37
N ASP A 64 -7.96 -16.51 3.13
CA ASP A 64 -8.45 -16.30 4.50
C ASP A 64 -9.73 -15.44 4.53
N ALA A 65 -10.26 -15.21 5.73
CA ALA A 65 -11.49 -14.44 5.94
C ALA A 65 -11.37 -12.96 5.53
N ASP A 66 -10.19 -12.36 5.67
CA ASP A 66 -9.95 -10.94 5.36
C ASP A 66 -9.89 -10.70 3.85
N ALA A 67 -9.54 -11.71 3.06
CA ALA A 67 -9.48 -11.63 1.60
C ALA A 67 -10.81 -11.20 0.97
N SER A 68 -11.94 -11.50 1.62
CA SER A 68 -13.28 -11.10 1.16
C SER A 68 -13.43 -9.57 1.04
N ALA A 69 -12.75 -8.79 1.90
CA ALA A 69 -12.78 -7.32 1.87
C ALA A 69 -12.11 -6.74 0.62
N LEU A 70 -11.12 -7.44 0.04
CA LEU A 70 -10.45 -7.02 -1.19
C LEU A 70 -11.43 -6.91 -2.37
N VAL A 71 -12.44 -7.78 -2.41
CA VAL A 71 -13.50 -7.74 -3.43
C VAL A 71 -14.65 -6.86 -2.97
N THR A 72 -15.15 -7.06 -1.75
CA THR A 72 -16.43 -6.48 -1.30
C THR A 72 -16.33 -5.06 -0.79
N VAL A 73 -15.19 -4.66 -0.23
CA VAL A 73 -14.98 -3.32 0.35
C VAL A 73 -14.13 -2.46 -0.58
N TYR A 74 -13.03 -3.02 -1.09
CA TYR A 74 -12.08 -2.29 -1.92
C TYR A 74 -12.36 -2.41 -3.42
N ASP A 75 -13.22 -3.34 -3.85
CA ASP A 75 -13.55 -3.55 -5.25
C ASP A 75 -12.29 -3.65 -6.14
N LEU A 76 -11.32 -4.47 -5.70
CA LEU A 76 -10.06 -4.61 -6.43
C LEU A 76 -10.28 -5.27 -7.79
N PRO A 77 -9.62 -4.78 -8.86
CA PRO A 77 -9.64 -5.45 -10.15
C PRO A 77 -9.14 -6.89 -10.07
N ALA A 78 -9.70 -7.78 -10.89
CA ALA A 78 -9.33 -9.20 -10.91
C ALA A 78 -7.83 -9.44 -11.18
N GLU A 79 -7.21 -8.61 -12.02
CA GLU A 79 -5.76 -8.65 -12.28
C GLU A 79 -4.95 -8.32 -11.02
N THR A 80 -5.36 -7.27 -10.29
CA THR A 80 -4.74 -6.90 -9.01
C THR A 80 -4.84 -8.03 -8.00
N LEU A 81 -6.01 -8.67 -7.87
CA LEU A 81 -6.21 -9.83 -7.00
C LEU A 81 -5.33 -11.01 -7.41
N THR A 82 -5.14 -11.23 -8.71
CA THR A 82 -4.30 -12.30 -9.24
C THR A 82 -2.83 -12.07 -8.88
N VAL A 83 -2.30 -10.86 -9.09
CA VAL A 83 -0.90 -10.53 -8.76
C VAL A 83 -0.68 -10.60 -7.25
N LEU A 84 -1.57 -9.99 -6.44
CA LEU A 84 -1.49 -10.08 -4.98
C LEU A 84 -1.56 -11.53 -4.49
N GLY A 85 -2.43 -12.34 -5.10
CA GLY A 85 -2.54 -13.77 -4.79
C GLY A 85 -1.25 -14.54 -5.04
N ARG A 86 -0.64 -14.38 -6.23
CA ARG A 86 0.63 -15.05 -6.55
C ARG A 86 1.74 -14.61 -5.61
N ARG A 87 1.84 -13.31 -5.33
CA ARG A 87 2.84 -12.78 -4.38
C ARG A 87 2.60 -13.28 -2.96
N ALA A 88 1.35 -13.34 -2.49
CA ALA A 88 0.98 -13.91 -1.20
C ALA A 88 1.42 -15.37 -1.11
N ARG A 89 1.14 -16.16 -2.16
CA ARG A 89 1.54 -17.57 -2.24
C ARG A 89 3.06 -17.74 -2.21
N ALA A 90 3.79 -16.90 -2.94
CA ALA A 90 5.25 -16.89 -2.98
C ALA A 90 5.87 -16.49 -1.62
N ALA A 91 5.26 -15.54 -0.93
CA ALA A 91 5.66 -15.09 0.40
C ALA A 91 5.22 -16.03 1.54
N GLY A 92 4.37 -17.02 1.25
CA GLY A 92 3.86 -17.97 2.23
C GLY A 92 2.82 -17.38 3.18
N TYR A 93 2.03 -16.41 2.72
CA TYR A 93 0.94 -15.79 3.48
C TYR A 93 -0.42 -16.03 2.81
N PRO A 94 -1.50 -16.13 3.60
CA PRO A 94 -2.85 -15.95 3.10
C PRO A 94 -3.04 -14.57 2.44
N LEU A 95 -3.95 -14.48 1.46
CA LEU A 95 -4.13 -13.28 0.62
C LEU A 95 -4.49 -12.01 1.41
N GLY A 96 -5.42 -12.11 2.36
CA GLY A 96 -5.83 -10.99 3.22
C GLY A 96 -4.68 -10.55 4.13
N ASP A 97 -3.98 -11.49 4.75
CA ASP A 97 -2.79 -11.20 5.57
C ASP A 97 -1.67 -10.53 4.76
N TYR A 98 -1.44 -10.99 3.53
CA TYR A 98 -0.47 -10.38 2.64
C TYR A 98 -0.87 -8.94 2.28
N ALA A 99 -2.12 -8.70 1.91
CA ALA A 99 -2.60 -7.34 1.61
C ALA A 99 -2.49 -6.41 2.84
N ARG A 100 -2.77 -6.93 4.04
CA ARG A 100 -2.61 -6.20 5.32
C ARG A 100 -1.16 -5.78 5.52
N ARG A 101 -0.21 -6.68 5.28
CA ARG A 101 1.23 -6.41 5.37
C ARG A 101 1.66 -5.36 4.35
N GLU A 102 1.14 -5.41 3.13
CA GLU A 102 1.45 -4.42 2.09
C GLU A 102 0.97 -3.01 2.48
N LEU A 103 -0.21 -2.88 3.06
CA LEU A 103 -0.74 -1.62 3.60
C LEU A 103 0.09 -1.09 4.76
N ILE A 104 0.47 -1.97 5.71
CA ILE A 104 1.39 -1.60 6.81
C ILE A 104 2.73 -1.13 6.26
N ALA A 105 3.29 -1.84 5.28
CA ALA A 105 4.52 -1.44 4.61
C ALA A 105 4.36 -0.11 3.85
N SER A 106 3.16 0.22 3.35
CA SER A 106 2.88 1.53 2.75
C SER A 106 2.88 2.67 3.75
N ALA A 107 2.25 2.48 4.90
CA ALA A 107 2.26 3.49 5.94
C ALA A 107 3.66 3.72 6.52
N ARG A 108 4.51 2.69 6.59
CA ARG A 108 5.88 2.81 7.11
C ARG A 108 6.85 3.52 6.17
N ARG A 109 6.58 3.51 4.86
CA ARG A 109 7.40 4.22 3.88
C ARG A 109 6.99 5.69 3.84
N SER A 110 7.79 6.55 4.48
CA SER A 110 7.57 8.00 4.44
C SER A 110 7.86 8.56 3.05
N THR A 111 6.90 9.29 2.48
CA THR A 111 7.00 9.89 1.15
C THR A 111 7.39 11.37 1.25
N VAL A 112 7.76 11.98 0.12
CA VAL A 112 7.92 13.43 0.03
C VAL A 112 6.63 14.14 0.40
N GLU A 113 5.48 13.62 -0.04
CA GLU A 113 4.17 14.16 0.29
C GLU A 113 3.88 14.11 1.79
N ASP A 114 4.26 13.05 2.50
CA ASP A 114 4.15 13.01 3.97
C ASP A 114 4.95 14.14 4.63
N ALA A 115 6.19 14.34 4.18
CA ALA A 115 7.04 15.40 4.70
C ALA A 115 6.44 16.79 4.38
N MET A 116 5.92 16.98 3.17
CA MET A 116 5.27 18.23 2.78
C MET A 116 3.98 18.49 3.56
N LEU A 117 3.21 17.46 3.89
CA LEU A 117 2.03 17.56 4.76
C LEU A 117 2.40 17.94 6.18
N GLU A 118 3.51 17.41 6.69
CA GLU A 118 4.03 17.76 8.02
C GLU A 118 4.51 19.21 8.04
N PHE A 119 5.30 19.64 7.05
CA PHE A 119 5.71 21.03 6.92
C PHE A 119 4.52 21.98 6.75
N GLY A 120 3.52 21.62 5.95
CA GLY A 120 2.31 22.44 5.77
C GLY A 120 1.49 22.64 7.05
N GLN A 121 1.57 21.72 8.02
CA GLN A 121 0.87 21.85 9.31
C GLN A 121 1.60 22.76 10.31
N VAL A 122 2.91 22.93 10.16
CA VAL A 122 3.75 23.73 11.08
C VAL A 122 4.33 24.98 10.41
N ALA A 123 4.09 25.17 9.11
CA ALA A 123 4.68 26.27 8.36
C ALA A 123 4.07 27.62 8.76
N ASP A 124 4.93 28.52 9.21
CA ASP A 124 4.63 29.94 9.27
C ASP A 124 4.44 30.51 7.86
N HIS A 125 3.68 31.61 7.75
CA HIS A 125 3.29 32.24 6.47
C HIS A 125 4.48 32.73 5.61
N GLY A 126 5.72 32.66 6.10
CA GLY A 126 6.93 33.07 5.40
C GLY A 126 7.77 31.94 4.80
N LEU A 127 7.37 30.67 4.94
CA LEU A 127 8.13 29.54 4.39
C LEU A 127 7.83 29.33 2.90
N ASP A 128 8.88 29.34 2.07
CA ASP A 128 8.79 28.93 0.67
C ASP A 128 8.66 27.41 0.58
N MET A 129 7.42 26.93 0.49
CA MET A 129 7.11 25.51 0.39
C MET A 129 7.66 24.85 -0.88
N ALA A 130 7.94 25.61 -1.94
CA ALA A 130 8.59 25.08 -3.14
C ALA A 130 10.07 24.78 -2.87
N ALA A 131 10.77 25.67 -2.15
CA ALA A 131 12.14 25.43 -1.71
C ALA A 131 12.24 24.25 -0.73
N VAL A 132 11.27 24.12 0.19
CA VAL A 132 11.19 22.95 1.10
C VAL A 132 11.00 21.66 0.30
N ALA A 133 10.09 21.64 -0.68
CA ALA A 133 9.87 20.46 -1.52
C ALA A 133 11.15 20.04 -2.28
N ALA A 134 11.90 21.01 -2.82
CA ALA A 134 13.17 20.74 -3.49
C ALA A 134 14.21 20.16 -2.54
N ALA A 135 14.34 20.71 -1.32
CA ALA A 135 15.26 20.21 -0.31
C ALA A 135 14.90 18.78 0.15
N VAL A 136 13.61 18.48 0.33
CA VAL A 136 13.14 17.15 0.73
C VAL A 136 13.42 16.11 -0.37
N ARG A 137 13.17 16.43 -1.64
CA ARG A 137 13.50 15.53 -2.77
C ARG A 137 14.99 15.26 -2.85
N TYR A 138 15.81 16.30 -2.78
CA TYR A 138 17.27 16.18 -2.79
C TYR A 138 17.77 15.27 -1.65
N ALA A 139 17.29 15.47 -0.42
CA ALA A 139 17.68 14.66 0.72
C ALA A 139 17.28 13.17 0.59
N ARG A 140 16.26 12.88 -0.23
CA ARG A 140 15.79 11.53 -0.54
C ARG A 140 16.41 10.93 -1.81
N GLY A 141 17.16 11.71 -2.59
CA GLY A 141 17.73 11.27 -3.86
C GLY A 141 16.69 11.15 -4.99
N GLU A 142 15.60 11.91 -4.91
CA GLU A 142 14.60 12.08 -5.98
C GLU A 142 14.92 13.27 -6.90
#